data_AF-A0A4R8Q1F0-F1
#
_entry.id   AF-A0A4R8Q1F0-F1
#
_cell.length_a   1.000
_cell.length_b   1.000
_cell.length_c   1.000
_cell.angle_alpha   90.00
_cell.angle_beta   90.00
_cell.angle_gamma   90.00
#
_symmetry.space_group_name_H-M   'P 1'
#
loop_
_entity.id
_entity.type
_entity.pdbx_description
1 polymer ?
#
loop_
_entity_poly.entity_id
_entity_poly.type
_entity_poly.pdbx_seq_one_letter_code
_entity_poly.pdbx_strand_id
1 'polypeptide(L)'
;MRRRIWWQIFMLDIKFSMISGLSQSLLPRPCDCKLPKNLDDADLHTGATERYKDRDGPTEMIMPLVVHQIGYCMQQQPDIEALMLYNELSTLSSGRKSKVQSAQIGSFVKTLQDRLNNAIEKHSDAAAGPVHELAALVKNLILQKIKETTCPPQEQPEWGTEILTPKDNLFKWAVTSTEQNINAYKSNKHPGFLWFIKLLFQYDVLIYMVGQLSQRTTGSLVERGWQQLPSVYEYHPEFFDPSQDYHVALAKFVVKAWRVREDFLCSQHGVQPDEPSYVVKIRQYLGPYFGRSRAGTEPASMRLDIASGQGHSDGHQQMDHLFSRYMGQGTASWDPLAMPDQEIINRQLSSFEGLDMRTPTAW
;
A
#
# COMPACT_ATOMS: atom_id res chain seq x y z
N MET A 1 19.57 -5.37 -19.12
CA MET A 1 18.83 -4.10 -18.94
C MET A 1 17.34 -4.16 -19.28
N ARG A 2 16.90 -4.38 -20.53
CA ARG A 2 15.46 -4.34 -20.92
C ARG A 2 14.51 -5.09 -19.96
N ARG A 3 14.87 -6.32 -19.55
CA ARG A 3 14.07 -7.10 -18.59
C ARG A 3 13.91 -6.40 -17.23
N ARG A 4 15.00 -5.82 -16.68
CA ARG A 4 14.96 -5.12 -15.39
C ARG A 4 13.99 -3.93 -15.45
N ILE A 5 14.06 -3.16 -16.52
CA ILE A 5 13.20 -1.99 -16.74
C ILE A 5 11.74 -2.42 -16.93
N TRP A 6 11.48 -3.41 -17.79
CA TRP A 6 10.12 -3.90 -18.03
C TRP A 6 9.43 -4.34 -16.74
N TRP A 7 10.11 -5.16 -15.93
CA TRP A 7 9.53 -5.65 -14.68
C TRP A 7 9.32 -4.53 -13.65
N GLN A 8 10.17 -3.50 -13.63
CA GLN A 8 9.94 -2.32 -12.80
C GLN A 8 8.69 -1.55 -13.25
N ILE A 9 8.52 -1.31 -14.55
CA ILE A 9 7.32 -0.67 -15.12
C ILE A 9 6.07 -1.49 -14.79
N PHE A 10 6.14 -2.80 -14.98
CA PHE A 10 5.03 -3.71 -14.71
C PHE A 10 4.60 -3.68 -13.24
N MET A 11 5.55 -3.72 -12.31
CA MET A 11 5.23 -3.63 -10.88
C MET A 11 4.66 -2.27 -10.48
N LEU A 12 5.16 -1.18 -11.07
CA LEU A 12 4.62 0.15 -10.83
C LEU A 12 3.18 0.27 -11.35
N ASP A 13 2.90 -0.21 -12.56
CA ASP A 13 1.56 -0.18 -13.15
C ASP A 13 0.54 -0.98 -12.33
N ILE A 14 0.92 -2.19 -11.88
CA ILE A 14 0.10 -2.99 -10.95
C ILE A 14 -0.17 -2.20 -9.66
N LYS A 15 0.87 -1.62 -9.06
CA LYS A 15 0.73 -0.88 -7.81
C LYS A 15 -0.21 0.31 -7.97
N PHE A 16 -0.04 1.11 -9.02
CA PHE A 16 -0.85 2.30 -9.25
C PHE A 16 -2.28 1.96 -9.64
N SER A 17 -2.49 0.89 -10.40
CA SER A 17 -3.82 0.38 -10.71
C SER A 17 -4.57 0.03 -9.42
N MET A 18 -3.95 -0.74 -8.52
CA MET A 18 -4.57 -1.10 -7.23
C MET A 18 -4.89 0.14 -6.38
N ILE A 19 -3.99 1.13 -6.32
CA ILE A 19 -4.21 2.37 -5.56
C ILE A 19 -5.32 3.22 -6.19
N SER A 20 -5.40 3.30 -7.52
CA SER A 20 -6.44 4.06 -8.21
C SER A 20 -7.81 3.37 -8.19
N GLY A 21 -7.95 2.22 -7.51
CA GLY A 21 -9.16 1.40 -7.50
C GLY A 21 -9.38 0.59 -8.79
N LEU A 22 -8.42 0.61 -9.72
CA LEU A 22 -8.43 -0.28 -10.88
C LEU A 22 -7.89 -1.64 -10.43
N SER A 23 -8.74 -2.66 -10.44
CA SER A 23 -8.35 -4.00 -9.98
C SER A 23 -7.45 -4.77 -10.96
N GLN A 24 -6.98 -4.12 -12.04
CA GLN A 24 -6.24 -4.78 -13.09
C GLN A 24 -5.30 -3.82 -13.84
N SER A 25 -4.04 -4.25 -13.99
CA SER A 25 -3.07 -3.65 -14.91
C SER A 25 -3.53 -3.71 -16.37
N LEU A 26 -3.44 -2.59 -17.08
CA LEU A 26 -3.78 -2.48 -18.52
C LEU A 26 -2.60 -2.85 -19.43
N LEU A 27 -1.46 -3.24 -18.88
CA LEU A 27 -0.30 -3.65 -19.68
C LEU A 27 -0.62 -4.94 -20.45
N PRO A 28 -0.11 -5.07 -21.70
CA PRO A 28 -0.42 -6.21 -22.55
C PRO A 28 -0.14 -7.57 -21.89
N ARG A 29 -1.14 -8.45 -21.89
CA ARG A 29 -1.00 -9.88 -21.56
C ARG A 29 -1.33 -10.68 -22.83
N PRO A 30 -0.45 -11.57 -23.35
CA PRO A 30 0.80 -12.07 -22.75
C PRO A 30 2.06 -11.28 -23.15
N CYS A 31 2.97 -11.11 -22.18
CA CYS A 31 4.35 -10.68 -22.42
C CYS A 31 5.30 -11.88 -22.28
N ASP A 32 6.15 -12.13 -23.27
CA ASP A 32 7.18 -13.19 -23.26
C ASP A 32 8.45 -12.79 -22.47
N CYS A 33 8.42 -11.64 -21.80
CA CYS A 33 9.54 -11.13 -21.04
C CYS A 33 9.85 -12.03 -19.84
N LYS A 34 10.98 -12.74 -19.94
CA LYS A 34 11.54 -13.52 -18.83
C LYS A 34 11.92 -12.61 -17.65
N LEU A 35 11.98 -13.19 -16.45
CA LEU A 35 12.52 -12.51 -15.27
C LEU A 35 13.97 -12.01 -15.50
N PRO A 36 14.40 -10.97 -14.76
CA PRO A 36 15.79 -10.53 -14.79
C PRO A 36 16.74 -11.65 -14.39
N LYS A 37 17.98 -11.58 -14.90
CA LYS A 37 19.04 -12.51 -14.54
C LYS A 37 19.74 -12.06 -13.26
N ASN A 38 20.30 -13.02 -12.52
CA ASN A 38 21.15 -12.79 -11.34
C ASN A 38 22.56 -12.37 -11.79
N LEU A 39 22.80 -11.07 -11.93
CA LEU A 39 24.02 -10.46 -12.47
C LEU A 39 24.24 -9.11 -11.81
N ASP A 40 25.48 -8.76 -11.48
CA ASP A 40 25.80 -7.40 -11.02
C ASP A 40 25.86 -6.43 -12.21
N ASP A 41 25.75 -5.14 -11.95
CA ASP A 41 25.88 -4.07 -12.95
C ASP A 41 27.28 -4.04 -13.56
N ALA A 42 28.30 -4.37 -12.77
CA ALA A 42 29.67 -4.52 -13.24
C ALA A 42 29.83 -5.63 -14.30
N ASP A 43 28.92 -6.61 -14.32
CA ASP A 43 28.92 -7.67 -15.33
C ASP A 43 28.34 -7.20 -16.66
N LEU A 44 27.62 -6.07 -16.70
CA LEU A 44 26.94 -5.57 -17.89
C LEU A 44 27.82 -4.56 -18.63
N HIS A 45 28.37 -4.96 -19.77
CA HIS A 45 29.20 -4.10 -20.61
C HIS A 45 28.74 -4.10 -22.08
N THR A 46 28.88 -2.94 -22.74
CA THR A 46 28.40 -2.74 -24.13
C THR A 46 29.15 -3.59 -25.15
N GLY A 47 30.39 -4.00 -24.85
CA GLY A 47 31.21 -4.86 -25.70
C GLY A 47 31.01 -6.37 -25.51
N ALA A 48 29.98 -6.80 -24.77
CA ALA A 48 29.75 -8.23 -24.55
C ALA A 48 29.38 -8.93 -25.87
N THR A 49 30.22 -9.88 -26.30
CA THR A 49 30.01 -10.71 -27.49
C THR A 49 29.21 -11.97 -27.18
N GLU A 50 29.23 -12.41 -25.91
CA GLU A 50 28.49 -13.57 -25.44
C GLU A 50 27.20 -13.20 -24.70
N ARG A 51 26.25 -14.13 -24.67
CA ARG A 51 25.00 -13.95 -23.93
C ARG A 51 25.25 -14.08 -22.43
N TYR A 52 24.84 -13.06 -21.67
CA TYR A 52 24.92 -13.09 -20.22
C TYR A 52 24.25 -14.33 -19.59
N LYS A 53 24.99 -15.00 -18.71
CA LYS A 53 24.53 -16.17 -17.93
C LYS A 53 24.11 -15.71 -16.53
N ASP A 54 23.33 -16.52 -15.84
CA ASP A 54 23.00 -16.24 -14.44
C ASP A 54 24.21 -16.63 -13.58
N ARG A 55 24.50 -15.82 -12.56
CA ARG A 55 25.47 -16.17 -11.53
C ARG A 55 24.84 -17.05 -10.48
N ASP A 56 25.63 -17.97 -9.96
CA ASP A 56 25.29 -18.70 -8.75
C ASP A 56 25.63 -17.85 -7.52
N GLY A 57 24.74 -17.88 -6.52
CA GLY A 57 24.94 -17.19 -5.25
C GLY A 57 24.55 -15.71 -5.21
N PRO A 58 25.00 -14.98 -4.17
CA PRO A 58 24.61 -13.61 -3.89
C PRO A 58 25.07 -12.59 -4.94
N THR A 59 24.17 -11.69 -5.34
CA THR A 59 24.45 -10.50 -6.17
C THR A 59 23.57 -9.34 -5.71
N GLU A 60 23.84 -8.12 -6.20
CA GLU A 60 23.00 -6.94 -5.90
C GLU A 60 21.57 -7.05 -6.46
N MET A 61 21.31 -8.03 -7.34
CA MET A 61 20.01 -8.25 -7.96
C MET A 61 18.97 -8.93 -7.07
N ILE A 62 19.33 -9.33 -5.84
CA ILE A 62 18.43 -10.08 -4.96
C ILE A 62 17.08 -9.39 -4.74
N MET A 63 17.07 -8.07 -4.59
CA MET A 63 15.85 -7.30 -4.36
C MET A 63 14.88 -7.38 -5.56
N PRO A 64 15.28 -7.00 -6.79
CA PRO A 64 14.47 -7.23 -7.99
C PRO A 64 14.06 -8.70 -8.18
N LEU A 65 14.96 -9.66 -7.89
CA LEU A 65 14.66 -11.08 -8.06
C LEU A 65 13.57 -11.58 -7.10
N VAL A 66 13.46 -10.99 -5.92
CA VAL A 66 12.38 -11.25 -4.95
C VAL A 66 11.09 -10.54 -5.36
N VAL A 67 11.14 -9.22 -5.58
CA VAL A 67 9.93 -8.40 -5.81
C VAL A 67 9.21 -8.79 -7.10
N HIS A 68 9.95 -9.07 -8.18
CA HIS A 68 9.35 -9.43 -9.47
C HIS A 68 8.67 -10.80 -9.48
N GLN A 69 8.86 -11.65 -8.47
CA GLN A 69 8.10 -12.91 -8.37
C GLN A 69 6.61 -12.65 -8.23
N ILE A 70 6.22 -11.57 -7.54
CA ILE A 70 4.81 -11.16 -7.38
C ILE A 70 4.19 -10.94 -8.76
N GLY A 71 4.77 -10.01 -9.54
CA GLY A 71 4.29 -9.68 -10.87
C GLY A 71 4.28 -10.90 -11.79
N TYR A 72 5.33 -11.73 -11.73
CA TYR A 72 5.38 -12.96 -12.52
C TYR A 72 4.21 -13.90 -12.19
N CYS A 73 3.95 -14.18 -10.92
CA CYS A 73 2.83 -15.03 -10.51
C CYS A 73 1.47 -14.43 -10.91
N MET A 74 1.30 -13.11 -10.77
CA MET A 74 0.06 -12.41 -11.16
C MET A 74 -0.18 -12.49 -12.67
N GLN A 75 0.88 -12.41 -13.48
CA GLN A 75 0.77 -12.57 -14.93
C GLN A 75 0.33 -13.98 -15.34
N GLN A 76 0.70 -15.02 -14.59
CA GLN A 76 0.31 -16.41 -14.89
C GLN A 76 -1.15 -16.74 -14.54
N GLN A 77 -1.77 -15.94 -13.68
CA GLN A 77 -3.15 -16.16 -13.24
C GLN A 77 -4.00 -14.91 -13.48
N PRO A 78 -4.70 -14.83 -14.63
CA PRO A 78 -5.67 -13.76 -14.88
C PRO A 78 -6.66 -13.64 -13.72
N ASP A 79 -7.09 -12.42 -13.43
CA ASP A 79 -8.08 -12.05 -12.40
C ASP A 79 -7.69 -12.34 -10.95
N ILE A 80 -6.48 -12.85 -10.68
CA ILE A 80 -6.05 -13.15 -9.30
C ILE A 80 -6.05 -11.90 -8.41
N GLU A 81 -5.74 -10.74 -8.97
CA GLU A 81 -5.80 -9.42 -8.32
C GLU A 81 -7.18 -9.16 -7.72
N ALA A 82 -8.22 -9.25 -8.55
CA ALA A 82 -9.60 -9.07 -8.14
C ALA A 82 -10.05 -10.15 -7.13
N LEU A 83 -9.61 -11.41 -7.32
CA LEU A 83 -9.94 -12.52 -6.41
C LEU A 83 -9.31 -12.40 -5.02
N MET A 84 -8.10 -11.84 -4.94
CA MET A 84 -7.41 -11.57 -3.68
C MET A 84 -8.12 -10.44 -2.92
N LEU A 85 -8.42 -9.34 -3.61
CA LEU A 85 -9.14 -8.19 -3.03
C LEU A 85 -10.61 -8.49 -2.71
N TYR A 86 -11.16 -9.60 -3.19
CA TYR A 86 -12.55 -10.00 -2.90
C TYR A 86 -12.88 -10.06 -1.40
N ASN A 87 -11.94 -10.53 -0.56
CA ASN A 87 -12.17 -10.60 0.89
C ASN A 87 -12.29 -9.21 1.53
N GLU A 88 -11.61 -8.21 0.97
CA GLU A 88 -11.58 -6.83 1.45
C GLU A 88 -12.75 -6.01 0.88
N LEU A 89 -13.08 -6.22 -0.40
CA LEU A 89 -14.04 -5.41 -1.16
C LEU A 89 -15.48 -5.98 -1.16
N SER A 90 -15.71 -7.20 -0.64
CA SER A 90 -17.02 -7.86 -0.58
C SER A 90 -18.09 -7.16 0.27
N THR A 91 -17.84 -5.92 0.71
CA THR A 91 -18.90 -4.92 0.96
C THR A 91 -19.94 -4.83 -0.17
N LEU A 92 -19.62 -5.25 -1.41
CA LEU A 92 -20.51 -5.18 -2.58
C LEU A 92 -21.13 -6.52 -3.04
N SER A 93 -20.74 -7.68 -2.50
CA SER A 93 -21.36 -8.95 -2.89
C SER A 93 -21.41 -9.99 -1.77
N SER A 94 -22.63 -10.39 -1.42
CA SER A 94 -23.02 -11.43 -0.45
C SER A 94 -22.55 -12.88 -0.80
N GLY A 95 -21.63 -13.04 -1.75
CA GLY A 95 -21.27 -14.35 -2.30
C GLY A 95 -20.16 -15.06 -1.51
N ARG A 96 -20.39 -16.31 -1.10
CA ARG A 96 -19.33 -17.22 -0.66
C ARG A 96 -18.42 -17.52 -1.86
N LYS A 97 -17.09 -17.43 -1.70
CA LYS A 97 -16.15 -17.81 -2.77
C LYS A 97 -16.45 -19.24 -3.24
N SER A 98 -16.40 -19.48 -4.54
CA SER A 98 -16.56 -20.84 -5.06
C SER A 98 -15.34 -21.69 -4.68
N LYS A 99 -15.51 -23.02 -4.58
CA LYS A 99 -14.37 -23.93 -4.32
C LYS A 99 -13.24 -23.75 -5.33
N VAL A 100 -13.57 -23.41 -6.58
CA VAL A 100 -12.61 -23.14 -7.65
C VAL A 100 -11.81 -21.87 -7.36
N GLN A 101 -12.47 -20.77 -6.96
CA GLN A 101 -11.81 -19.52 -6.61
C GLN A 101 -10.88 -19.70 -5.39
N SER A 102 -11.32 -20.42 -4.36
CA SER A 102 -10.48 -20.72 -3.19
C SER A 102 -9.26 -21.57 -3.57
N ALA A 103 -9.42 -22.56 -4.45
CA ALA A 103 -8.31 -23.38 -4.94
C ALA A 103 -7.34 -22.55 -5.79
N GLN A 104 -7.83 -21.64 -6.63
CA GLN A 104 -7.00 -20.74 -7.42
C GLN A 104 -6.15 -19.84 -6.52
N ILE A 105 -6.75 -19.20 -5.51
CA ILE A 105 -6.03 -18.41 -4.52
C ILE A 105 -4.98 -19.26 -3.79
N GLY A 106 -5.37 -20.44 -3.30
CA GLY A 106 -4.43 -21.35 -2.64
C GLY A 106 -3.24 -21.74 -3.52
N SER A 107 -3.49 -22.01 -4.81
CA SER A 107 -2.43 -22.31 -5.78
C SER A 107 -1.49 -21.12 -6.03
N PHE A 108 -2.03 -19.91 -6.11
CA PHE A 108 -1.26 -18.67 -6.25
C PHE A 108 -0.35 -18.44 -5.06
N VAL A 109 -0.92 -18.49 -3.84
CA VAL A 109 -0.18 -18.26 -2.59
C VAL A 109 0.96 -19.26 -2.46
N LYS A 110 0.68 -20.55 -2.70
CA LYS A 110 1.71 -21.60 -2.66
C LYS A 110 2.81 -21.35 -3.69
N THR A 111 2.43 -21.09 -4.95
CA THR A 111 3.40 -20.85 -6.03
C THR A 111 4.29 -19.65 -5.73
N LEU A 112 3.72 -18.55 -5.25
CA LEU A 112 4.47 -17.36 -4.92
C LEU A 112 5.40 -17.60 -3.73
N GLN A 113 4.94 -18.30 -2.69
CA GLN A 113 5.77 -18.69 -1.55
C GLN A 113 6.97 -19.55 -1.96
N ASP A 114 6.74 -20.59 -2.78
CA ASP A 114 7.80 -21.48 -3.24
C ASP A 114 8.85 -20.72 -4.06
N ARG A 115 8.42 -19.80 -4.94
CA ARG A 115 9.33 -18.99 -5.76
C ARG A 115 10.13 -17.97 -4.95
N LEU A 116 9.48 -17.32 -3.98
CA LEU A 116 10.12 -16.38 -3.07
C LEU A 116 11.16 -17.07 -2.18
N ASN A 117 10.84 -18.25 -1.65
CA ASN A 117 11.78 -19.06 -0.88
C ASN A 117 12.96 -19.50 -1.77
N ASN A 118 12.69 -19.98 -2.97
CA ASN A 118 13.74 -20.40 -3.90
C ASN A 118 14.68 -19.27 -4.31
N ALA A 119 14.16 -18.04 -4.49
CA ALA A 119 14.97 -16.87 -4.79
C ALA A 119 15.94 -16.55 -3.65
N ILE A 120 15.47 -16.58 -2.40
CA ILE A 120 16.33 -16.38 -1.22
C ILE A 120 17.35 -17.51 -1.07
N GLU A 121 16.91 -18.78 -1.17
CA GLU A 121 17.78 -19.94 -1.01
C GLU A 121 18.93 -19.98 -2.03
N LYS A 122 18.68 -19.57 -3.27
CA LYS A 122 19.68 -19.62 -4.34
C LYS A 122 20.57 -18.38 -4.44
N HIS A 123 20.02 -17.21 -4.15
CA HIS A 123 20.63 -15.93 -4.51
C HIS A 123 20.86 -14.99 -3.33
N SER A 124 20.63 -15.45 -2.10
CA SER A 124 20.81 -14.62 -0.91
C SER A 124 21.75 -15.24 0.12
N ASP A 125 22.58 -14.39 0.71
CA ASP A 125 23.39 -14.70 1.89
C ASP A 125 23.39 -13.47 2.80
N ALA A 126 23.05 -13.63 4.07
CA ALA A 126 23.06 -12.52 5.04
C ALA A 126 24.47 -11.93 5.22
N ALA A 127 25.53 -12.72 5.03
CA ALA A 127 26.91 -12.26 5.08
C ALA A 127 27.32 -11.43 3.85
N ALA A 128 26.58 -11.51 2.73
CA ALA A 128 26.86 -10.76 1.51
C ALA A 128 26.43 -9.29 1.59
N GLY A 129 25.74 -8.89 2.66
CA GLY A 129 25.55 -7.49 3.03
C GLY A 129 24.09 -7.05 3.22
N PRO A 130 23.89 -5.75 3.51
CA PRO A 130 22.59 -5.21 3.94
C PRO A 130 21.41 -5.47 3.00
N VAL A 131 21.64 -5.50 1.68
CA VAL A 131 20.58 -5.72 0.67
C VAL A 131 19.98 -7.14 0.74
N HIS A 132 20.77 -8.13 1.17
CA HIS A 132 20.32 -9.51 1.31
C HIS A 132 19.48 -9.71 2.58
N GLU A 133 19.87 -9.06 3.69
CA GLU A 133 19.03 -9.02 4.89
C GLU A 133 17.69 -8.32 4.62
N LEU A 134 17.72 -7.20 3.87
CA LEU A 134 16.51 -6.51 3.46
C LEU A 134 15.62 -7.41 2.59
N ALA A 135 16.20 -8.15 1.63
CA ALA A 135 15.45 -9.04 0.77
C ALA A 135 14.70 -10.14 1.56
N ALA A 136 15.33 -10.69 2.59
CA ALA A 136 14.68 -11.64 3.49
C ALA A 136 13.52 -11.00 4.28
N LEU A 137 13.71 -9.77 4.77
CA LEU A 137 12.65 -9.00 5.45
C LEU A 137 11.47 -8.73 4.50
N VAL A 138 11.75 -8.24 3.29
CA VAL A 138 10.74 -7.93 2.27
C VAL A 138 9.99 -9.18 1.83
N LYS A 139 10.69 -10.32 1.65
CA LYS A 139 10.05 -11.62 1.39
C LYS A 139 9.01 -11.95 2.47
N ASN A 140 9.39 -11.83 3.74
CA ASN A 140 8.50 -12.15 4.86
C ASN A 140 7.31 -11.19 4.91
N LEU A 141 7.52 -9.89 4.68
CA LEU A 141 6.45 -8.89 4.61
C LEU A 141 5.45 -9.20 3.49
N ILE A 142 5.93 -9.57 2.30
CA ILE A 142 5.09 -9.97 1.17
C ILE A 142 4.21 -11.17 1.55
N LEU A 143 4.80 -12.22 2.13
CA LEU A 143 4.07 -13.43 2.53
C LEU A 143 3.04 -13.13 3.63
N GLN A 144 3.37 -12.28 4.59
CA GLN A 144 2.42 -11.85 5.63
C GLN A 144 1.23 -11.09 5.03
N LYS A 145 1.46 -10.13 4.13
CA LYS A 145 0.40 -9.38 3.45
C LYS A 145 -0.50 -10.28 2.62
N ILE A 146 0.07 -11.18 1.84
CA ILE A 146 -0.69 -12.13 1.00
C ILE A 146 -1.53 -13.06 1.86
N LYS A 147 -0.93 -13.62 2.92
CA LYS A 147 -1.66 -14.51 3.84
C LYS A 147 -2.84 -13.78 4.47
N GLU A 148 -2.64 -12.56 4.94
CA GLU A 148 -3.69 -11.75 5.55
C GLU A 148 -4.82 -11.42 4.55
N THR A 149 -4.48 -11.01 3.34
CA THR A 149 -5.43 -10.69 2.26
C THR A 149 -6.27 -11.91 1.83
N THR A 150 -5.63 -13.07 1.77
CA THR A 150 -6.26 -14.28 1.23
C THR A 150 -6.98 -15.13 2.28
N CYS A 151 -6.68 -14.94 3.56
CA CYS A 151 -7.32 -15.65 4.66
C CYS A 151 -8.83 -15.35 4.70
N PRO A 152 -9.70 -16.39 4.59
CA PRO A 152 -11.13 -16.21 4.73
C PRO A 152 -11.47 -15.63 6.12
N PRO A 153 -12.42 -14.69 6.22
CA PRO A 153 -12.82 -14.12 7.51
C PRO A 153 -13.18 -15.17 8.56
N GLN A 154 -13.80 -16.28 8.16
CA GLN A 154 -14.23 -17.38 9.02
C GLN A 154 -13.08 -18.14 9.70
N GLU A 155 -11.88 -18.04 9.15
CA GLU A 155 -10.67 -18.70 9.67
C GLU A 155 -9.87 -17.77 10.60
N GLN A 156 -10.32 -16.52 10.77
CA GLN A 156 -9.64 -15.54 11.59
C GLN A 156 -10.04 -15.67 13.07
N PRO A 157 -9.11 -15.46 14.02
CA PRO A 157 -9.40 -15.56 15.46
C PRO A 157 -10.53 -14.64 15.93
N GLU A 158 -10.66 -13.48 15.31
CA GLU A 158 -11.67 -12.46 15.64
C GLU A 158 -13.05 -12.76 15.02
N TRP A 159 -13.21 -13.86 14.27
CA TRP A 159 -14.49 -14.23 13.66
C TRP A 159 -15.57 -14.56 14.71
N GLY A 160 -16.76 -13.98 14.53
CA GLY A 160 -17.89 -14.21 15.43
C GLY A 160 -17.80 -13.46 16.76
N THR A 161 -16.70 -12.73 17.01
CA THR A 161 -16.54 -11.84 18.17
C THR A 161 -16.44 -10.38 17.72
N GLU A 162 -15.35 -10.00 17.05
CA GLU A 162 -15.13 -8.64 16.55
C GLU A 162 -15.37 -8.52 15.03
N ILE A 163 -15.27 -9.63 14.28
CA ILE A 163 -15.61 -9.69 12.85
C ILE A 163 -17.01 -10.28 12.70
N LEU A 164 -17.99 -9.40 12.50
CA LEU A 164 -19.39 -9.76 12.27
C LEU A 164 -19.86 -9.36 10.87
N THR A 165 -19.27 -8.30 10.32
CA THR A 165 -19.61 -7.74 9.01
C THR A 165 -18.38 -7.65 8.10
N PRO A 166 -18.57 -7.50 6.78
CA PRO A 166 -17.45 -7.22 5.86
C PRO A 166 -16.67 -5.96 6.25
N LYS A 167 -17.33 -4.95 6.83
CA LYS A 167 -16.67 -3.72 7.32
C LYS A 167 -15.74 -4.01 8.50
N ASP A 168 -16.11 -4.94 9.39
CA ASP A 168 -15.26 -5.36 10.49
C ASP A 168 -14.03 -6.12 10.01
N ASN A 169 -14.21 -7.01 9.01
CA ASN A 169 -13.08 -7.69 8.37
C ASN A 169 -12.12 -6.68 7.72
N LEU A 170 -12.64 -5.67 7.03
CA LEU A 170 -11.82 -4.61 6.43
C LEU A 170 -11.11 -3.76 7.48
N PHE A 171 -11.76 -3.46 8.61
CA PHE A 171 -11.11 -2.76 9.72
C PHE A 171 -9.97 -3.59 10.33
N LYS A 172 -10.20 -4.89 10.58
CA LYS A 172 -9.16 -5.80 11.04
C LYS A 172 -7.99 -5.84 10.07
N TRP A 173 -8.25 -6.00 8.78
CA TRP A 173 -7.22 -6.00 7.76
C TRP A 173 -6.40 -4.70 7.76
N ALA A 174 -7.04 -3.55 7.91
CA ALA A 174 -6.35 -2.26 7.96
C ALA A 174 -5.43 -2.12 9.19
N VAL A 175 -5.88 -2.63 10.35
CA VAL A 175 -5.06 -2.71 11.57
C VAL A 175 -3.86 -3.63 11.35
N THR A 176 -4.08 -4.87 10.87
CA THR A 176 -3.00 -5.83 10.63
C THR A 176 -1.99 -5.33 9.58
N SER A 177 -2.45 -4.70 8.50
CA SER A 177 -1.56 -4.15 7.46
C SER A 177 -0.67 -3.04 8.03
N THR A 178 -1.24 -2.18 8.88
CA THR A 178 -0.47 -1.14 9.58
C THR A 178 0.56 -1.75 10.54
N GLU A 179 0.17 -2.74 11.35
CA GLU A 179 1.09 -3.47 12.23
C GLU A 179 2.24 -4.11 11.46
N GLN A 180 1.96 -4.78 10.33
CA GLN A 180 2.99 -5.40 9.48
C GLN A 180 4.01 -4.38 8.96
N ASN A 181 3.54 -3.20 8.51
CA ASN A 181 4.44 -2.14 8.05
C ASN A 181 5.31 -1.59 9.20
N ILE A 182 4.70 -1.32 10.37
CA ILE A 182 5.45 -0.85 11.55
C ILE A 182 6.47 -1.90 12.02
N ASN A 183 6.10 -3.18 12.02
CA ASN A 183 7.00 -4.27 12.36
C ASN A 183 8.16 -4.38 11.36
N ALA A 184 7.90 -4.14 10.07
CA ALA A 184 8.95 -4.09 9.05
C ALA A 184 9.93 -2.92 9.30
N TYR A 185 9.44 -1.74 9.70
CA TYR A 185 10.31 -0.63 10.11
C TYR A 185 11.17 -0.98 11.31
N LYS A 186 10.57 -1.53 12.37
CA LYS A 186 11.28 -1.92 13.60
C LYS A 186 12.30 -3.05 13.37
N SER A 187 11.99 -3.97 12.45
CA SER A 187 12.86 -5.11 12.14
C SER A 187 14.00 -4.76 11.18
N ASN A 188 13.92 -3.60 10.52
CA ASN A 188 14.95 -3.17 9.59
C ASN A 188 16.18 -2.68 10.34
N LYS A 189 17.29 -3.41 10.19
CA LYS A 189 18.58 -3.06 10.82
C LYS A 189 19.34 -1.98 10.07
N HIS A 190 18.90 -1.60 8.87
CA HIS A 190 19.65 -0.80 7.92
C HIS A 190 18.90 0.49 7.57
N PRO A 191 19.13 1.61 8.27
CA PRO A 191 18.39 2.86 8.08
C PRO A 191 18.41 3.37 6.63
N GLY A 192 19.49 3.11 5.88
CA GLY A 192 19.63 3.48 4.47
C GLY A 192 18.61 2.81 3.53
N PHE A 193 17.88 1.79 3.99
CA PHE A 193 16.80 1.15 3.23
C PHE A 193 15.40 1.49 3.73
N LEU A 194 15.27 2.37 4.73
CA LEU A 194 13.96 2.76 5.26
C LEU A 194 13.07 3.35 4.17
N TRP A 195 13.64 4.10 3.22
CA TRP A 195 12.92 4.63 2.07
C TRP A 195 12.20 3.53 1.26
N PHE A 196 12.84 2.38 1.08
CA PHE A 196 12.26 1.28 0.30
C PHE A 196 11.06 0.67 1.03
N ILE A 197 11.18 0.46 2.34
CA ILE A 197 10.07 -0.07 3.14
C ILE A 197 8.92 0.94 3.18
N LYS A 198 9.22 2.25 3.26
CA LYS A 198 8.22 3.31 3.17
C LYS A 198 7.44 3.29 1.84
N LEU A 199 8.04 2.86 0.74
CA LEU A 199 7.32 2.69 -0.53
C LEU A 199 6.23 1.60 -0.46
N LEU A 200 6.31 0.68 0.51
CA LEU A 200 5.34 -0.39 0.72
C LEU A 200 4.20 0.01 1.68
N PHE A 201 4.30 1.19 2.30
CA PHE A 201 3.28 1.75 3.18
C PHE A 201 2.07 2.22 2.37
N GLN A 202 0.87 1.88 2.85
CA GLN A 202 -0.39 2.22 2.20
C GLN A 202 -1.12 3.26 3.03
N TYR A 203 -0.97 4.53 2.67
CA TYR A 203 -1.51 5.67 3.41
C TYR A 203 -3.04 5.66 3.48
N ASP A 204 -3.72 5.24 2.42
CA ASP A 204 -5.19 5.17 2.36
C ASP A 204 -5.76 4.20 3.39
N VAL A 205 -5.03 3.10 3.65
CA VAL A 205 -5.36 2.10 4.66
C VAL A 205 -5.24 2.69 6.06
N LEU A 206 -4.23 3.53 6.31
CA LEU A 206 -4.09 4.26 7.57
C LEU A 206 -5.25 5.24 7.77
N ILE A 207 -5.59 6.04 6.74
CA ILE A 207 -6.71 6.98 6.80
C ILE A 207 -8.00 6.22 7.12
N TYR A 208 -8.25 5.09 6.45
CA TYR A 208 -9.40 4.22 6.72
C TYR A 208 -9.42 3.71 8.16
N MET A 209 -8.30 3.17 8.64
CA MET A 209 -8.16 2.68 10.01
C MET A 209 -8.51 3.77 11.02
N VAL A 210 -7.92 4.97 10.89
CA VAL A 210 -8.20 6.11 11.78
C VAL A 210 -9.66 6.57 11.66
N GLY A 211 -10.21 6.58 10.45
CA GLY A 211 -11.63 6.87 10.21
C GLY A 211 -12.54 5.92 10.99
N GLN A 212 -12.21 4.62 11.03
CA GLN A 212 -12.92 3.62 11.84
C GLN A 212 -12.71 3.82 13.34
N LEU A 213 -11.50 4.19 13.79
CA LEU A 213 -11.23 4.53 15.20
C LEU A 213 -12.02 5.76 15.68
N SER A 214 -12.50 6.61 14.77
CA SER A 214 -13.40 7.72 15.12
C SER A 214 -14.85 7.31 15.38
N GLN A 215 -15.19 6.04 15.16
CA GLN A 215 -16.53 5.48 15.33
C GLN A 215 -16.53 4.29 16.30
N ARG A 216 -15.44 3.52 16.33
CA ARG A 216 -15.25 2.35 17.19
C ARG A 216 -14.47 2.74 18.44
N THR A 217 -15.05 2.51 19.62
CA THR A 217 -14.45 2.87 20.91
C THR A 217 -13.95 1.68 21.73
N THR A 218 -14.40 0.46 21.41
CA THR A 218 -14.11 -0.76 22.18
C THR A 218 -13.68 -1.91 21.27
N GLY A 219 -13.00 -2.90 21.85
CA GLY A 219 -12.54 -4.11 21.16
C GLY A 219 -11.01 -4.22 21.09
N SER A 220 -10.49 -5.43 20.93
CA SER A 220 -9.04 -5.64 20.86
C SER A 220 -8.43 -5.03 19.59
N LEU A 221 -9.18 -5.01 18.48
CA LEU A 221 -8.76 -4.38 17.23
C LEU A 221 -8.64 -2.86 17.36
N VAL A 222 -9.51 -2.23 18.15
CA VAL A 222 -9.43 -0.79 18.43
C VAL A 222 -8.15 -0.49 19.21
N GLU A 223 -7.86 -1.25 20.26
CA GLU A 223 -6.65 -1.06 21.06
C GLU A 223 -5.38 -1.29 20.23
N ARG A 224 -5.34 -2.35 19.42
CA ARG A 224 -4.25 -2.62 18.49
C ARG A 224 -4.02 -1.49 17.49
N GLY A 225 -5.09 -0.92 16.93
CA GLY A 225 -5.02 0.24 16.03
C GLY A 225 -4.41 1.47 16.70
N TRP A 226 -4.84 1.79 17.93
CA TRP A 226 -4.29 2.92 18.70
C TRP A 226 -2.81 2.73 19.06
N GLN A 227 -2.37 1.50 19.32
CA GLN A 227 -0.97 1.18 19.60
C GLN A 227 -0.04 1.46 18.42
N GLN A 228 -0.53 1.48 17.18
CA GLN A 228 0.32 1.73 16.01
C GLN A 228 0.59 3.22 15.75
N LEU A 229 -0.36 4.11 16.09
CA LEU A 229 -0.28 5.53 15.73
C LEU A 229 0.99 6.25 16.22
N PRO A 230 1.51 6.02 17.45
CA PRO A 230 2.78 6.62 17.86
C PRO A 230 3.93 6.29 16.90
N SER A 231 4.10 5.00 16.56
CA SER A 231 5.15 4.57 15.63
C SER A 231 4.90 5.06 14.20
N VAL A 232 3.63 5.17 13.76
CA VAL A 232 3.30 5.76 12.46
C VAL A 232 3.87 7.18 12.37
N TYR A 233 3.61 8.05 13.35
CA TYR A 233 4.11 9.42 13.34
C TYR A 233 5.60 9.56 13.66
N GLU A 234 6.21 8.54 14.28
CA GLU A 234 7.66 8.43 14.44
C GLU A 234 8.36 8.17 13.10
N TYR A 235 7.87 7.20 12.33
CA TYR A 235 8.44 6.84 11.03
C TYR A 235 8.01 7.77 9.90
N HIS A 236 6.85 8.44 10.02
CA HIS A 236 6.31 9.33 9.00
C HIS A 236 6.14 10.78 9.50
N PRO A 237 7.24 11.49 9.85
CA PRO A 237 7.16 12.90 10.24
C PRO A 237 6.63 13.81 9.12
N GLU A 238 6.70 13.37 7.86
CA GLU A 238 6.08 14.05 6.72
C GLU A 238 4.58 14.29 6.91
N PHE A 239 3.87 13.50 7.71
CA PHE A 239 2.43 13.70 7.98
C PHE A 239 2.12 14.98 8.76
N PHE A 240 3.12 15.65 9.32
CA PHE A 240 2.94 16.97 9.93
C PHE A 240 3.02 18.12 8.91
N ASP A 241 3.36 17.85 7.65
CA ASP A 241 3.48 18.88 6.61
C ASP A 241 2.10 19.24 6.01
N PRO A 242 1.62 20.50 6.15
CA PRO A 242 0.36 20.94 5.58
C PRO A 242 0.38 21.09 4.05
N SER A 243 1.52 20.94 3.37
CA SER A 243 1.63 21.12 1.92
C SER A 243 0.76 20.13 1.12
N GLN A 244 0.46 18.97 1.72
CA GLN A 244 -0.36 17.94 1.10
C GLN A 244 -1.75 17.87 1.74
N ASP A 245 -2.79 17.97 0.91
CA ASP A 245 -4.19 17.94 1.35
C ASP A 245 -4.53 16.65 2.14
N TYR A 246 -3.92 15.53 1.78
CA TYR A 246 -4.15 14.25 2.45
C TYR A 246 -3.56 14.20 3.87
N HIS A 247 -2.45 14.91 4.15
CA HIS A 247 -1.93 15.05 5.52
C HIS A 247 -2.92 15.80 6.40
N VAL A 248 -3.51 16.89 5.87
CA VAL A 248 -4.54 17.65 6.57
C VAL A 248 -5.79 16.80 6.81
N ALA A 249 -6.20 15.98 5.83
CA ALA A 249 -7.32 15.05 5.98
C ALA A 249 -7.08 13.98 7.05
N LEU A 250 -5.92 13.31 7.00
CA LEU A 250 -5.51 12.34 8.03
C LEU A 250 -5.50 12.97 9.42
N ALA A 251 -4.92 14.16 9.55
CA ALA A 251 -4.87 14.91 10.79
C ALA A 251 -6.26 15.24 11.36
N LYS A 252 -7.21 15.63 10.52
CA LYS A 252 -8.62 15.82 10.93
C LYS A 252 -9.20 14.53 11.50
N PHE A 253 -8.98 13.40 10.85
CA PHE A 253 -9.46 12.11 11.35
C PHE A 253 -8.80 11.71 12.66
N VAL A 254 -7.49 11.90 12.80
CA VAL A 254 -6.77 11.58 14.05
C VAL A 254 -7.30 12.44 15.21
N VAL A 255 -7.45 13.74 15.02
CA VAL A 255 -7.97 14.63 16.06
C VAL A 255 -9.42 14.29 16.44
N LYS A 256 -10.26 13.96 15.45
CA LYS A 256 -11.64 13.51 15.69
C LYS A 256 -11.65 12.18 16.46
N ALA A 257 -10.86 11.21 16.02
CA ALA A 257 -10.77 9.90 16.65
C ALA A 257 -10.24 10.00 18.09
N TRP A 258 -9.25 10.86 18.32
CA TRP A 258 -8.70 11.08 19.65
C TRP A 258 -9.76 11.64 20.60
N ARG A 259 -10.53 12.64 20.17
CA ARG A 259 -11.63 13.19 20.98
C ARG A 259 -12.65 12.13 21.37
N VAL A 260 -13.07 11.29 20.43
CA VAL A 260 -14.01 10.19 20.70
C VAL A 260 -13.43 9.18 21.71
N ARG A 261 -12.15 8.85 21.59
CA ARG A 261 -11.45 7.98 22.54
C ARG A 261 -11.31 8.62 23.92
N GLU A 262 -10.96 9.90 23.97
CA GLU A 262 -10.82 10.67 25.20
C GLU A 262 -12.15 10.71 25.98
N ASP A 263 -13.24 11.07 25.30
CA ASP A 263 -14.59 11.09 25.88
C ASP A 263 -14.98 9.70 26.43
N PHE A 264 -14.69 8.65 25.66
CA PHE A 264 -14.94 7.27 26.09
C PHE A 264 -14.12 6.87 27.32
N LEU A 265 -12.80 7.07 27.31
CA LEU A 265 -11.92 6.71 28.43
C LEU A 265 -12.26 7.51 29.70
N CYS A 266 -12.58 8.79 29.54
CA CYS A 266 -13.05 9.63 30.65
C CYS A 266 -14.35 9.10 31.24
N SER A 267 -15.29 8.63 30.40
CA SER A 267 -16.56 8.05 30.87
C SER A 267 -16.39 6.72 31.62
N GLN A 268 -15.39 5.90 31.24
CA GLN A 268 -15.17 4.59 31.84
C GLN A 268 -14.32 4.64 33.12
N HIS A 269 -13.30 5.50 33.15
CA HIS A 269 -12.30 5.52 34.23
C HIS A 269 -12.38 6.77 35.11
N GLY A 270 -13.20 7.76 34.75
CA GLY A 270 -13.34 9.01 35.50
C GLY A 270 -12.10 9.91 35.48
N VAL A 271 -11.10 9.59 34.63
CA VAL A 271 -9.84 10.32 34.49
C VAL A 271 -9.64 10.64 33.01
N GLN A 272 -9.26 11.89 32.72
CA GLN A 272 -8.92 12.32 31.38
C GLN A 272 -7.55 11.71 30.99
N PRO A 273 -7.45 10.95 29.88
CA PRO A 273 -6.18 10.41 29.41
C PRO A 273 -5.26 11.52 28.91
N ASP A 274 -3.95 11.34 29.11
CA ASP A 274 -2.95 12.27 28.57
C ASP A 274 -3.01 12.30 27.03
N GLU A 275 -3.06 13.50 26.46
CA GLU A 275 -3.08 13.67 25.01
C GLU A 275 -1.73 13.23 24.39
N PRO A 276 -1.72 12.31 23.42
CA PRO A 276 -0.48 11.83 22.82
C PRO A 276 0.27 12.94 22.10
N SER A 277 1.59 12.88 22.16
CA SER A 277 2.49 13.89 21.59
C SER A 277 2.26 14.13 20.09
N TYR A 278 1.90 13.10 19.31
CA TYR A 278 1.56 13.26 17.90
C TYR A 278 0.26 14.04 17.70
N VAL A 279 -0.75 13.89 18.57
CA VAL A 279 -2.00 14.67 18.49
C VAL A 279 -1.74 16.13 18.83
N VAL A 280 -0.94 16.40 19.86
CA VAL A 280 -0.50 17.76 20.21
C VAL A 280 0.19 18.43 19.03
N LYS A 281 1.17 17.74 18.40
CA LYS A 281 1.87 18.24 17.21
C LYS A 281 0.92 18.47 16.02
N ILE A 282 -0.04 17.58 15.78
CA ILE A 282 -1.05 17.77 14.73
C ILE A 282 -1.84 19.07 14.97
N ARG A 283 -2.30 19.32 16.20
CA ARG A 283 -3.04 20.55 16.51
C ARG A 283 -2.19 21.80 16.30
N GLN A 284 -0.91 21.75 16.68
CA GLN A 284 0.03 22.86 16.52
C GLN A 284 0.33 23.16 15.04
N TYR A 285 0.69 22.15 14.25
CA TYR A 285 1.15 22.35 12.87
C TYR A 285 0.02 22.37 11.84
N LEU A 286 -1.03 21.58 12.03
CA LEU A 286 -2.10 21.37 11.04
C LEU A 286 -3.46 21.97 11.45
N GLY A 287 -3.63 22.31 12.74
CA GLY A 287 -4.86 22.92 13.26
C GLY A 287 -5.37 24.14 12.48
N PRO A 288 -4.52 25.12 12.10
CA PRO A 288 -4.93 26.28 11.30
C PRO A 288 -5.52 25.94 9.93
N TYR A 289 -5.22 24.75 9.39
CA TYR A 289 -5.65 24.30 8.07
C TYR A 289 -6.97 23.53 8.10
N PHE A 290 -7.48 23.18 9.29
CA PHE A 290 -8.71 22.40 9.39
C PHE A 290 -9.95 23.12 8.83
N GLY A 291 -10.00 24.44 8.95
CA GLY A 291 -11.10 25.29 8.46
C GLY A 291 -11.02 25.69 6.99
N ARG A 292 -9.91 25.42 6.28
CA ARG A 292 -9.79 25.69 4.83
C ARG A 292 -10.48 24.59 4.03
N SER A 293 -11.81 24.51 4.14
CA SER A 293 -12.60 23.81 3.12
C SER A 293 -12.54 24.66 1.86
N ARG A 294 -12.05 24.11 0.75
CA ARG A 294 -11.89 24.81 -0.52
C ARG A 294 -13.29 25.10 -1.10
N ALA A 295 -13.91 26.18 -0.65
CA ALA A 295 -14.96 26.86 -1.38
C ALA A 295 -14.31 27.45 -2.64
N GLY A 296 -14.48 26.80 -3.79
CA GLY A 296 -14.01 27.32 -5.07
C GLY A 296 -13.55 26.26 -6.05
N THR A 297 -14.50 25.46 -6.56
CA THR A 297 -14.81 25.26 -7.99
C THR A 297 -15.88 24.17 -8.09
N GLU A 298 -17.14 24.57 -8.00
CA GLU A 298 -18.23 23.79 -8.58
C GLU A 298 -18.41 24.24 -10.03
N PRO A 299 -18.38 23.33 -11.03
CA PRO A 299 -19.10 23.58 -12.27
C PRO A 299 -20.59 23.60 -11.93
N ALA A 300 -21.27 24.67 -12.32
CA ALA A 300 -22.69 24.84 -12.12
C ALA A 300 -23.52 23.79 -12.88
N SER A 301 -23.85 22.67 -12.24
CA SER A 301 -25.04 21.87 -12.57
C SER A 301 -25.32 20.80 -11.52
N MET A 302 -26.17 21.12 -10.54
CA MET A 302 -27.37 20.35 -10.18
C MET A 302 -27.95 20.94 -8.90
N ARG A 303 -28.89 21.87 -9.07
CA ARG A 303 -29.93 22.09 -8.05
C ARG A 303 -30.81 20.85 -8.06
N LEU A 304 -31.01 20.25 -6.89
CA LEU A 304 -32.20 19.45 -6.60
C LEU A 304 -32.65 19.76 -5.18
N ASP A 305 -33.95 20.02 -5.09
CA ASP A 305 -34.63 20.70 -4.01
C ASP A 305 -34.54 19.97 -2.66
N ILE A 306 -34.39 20.79 -1.61
CA ILE A 306 -34.47 20.38 -0.21
C ILE A 306 -35.95 20.17 0.12
N ALA A 307 -36.32 18.93 0.46
CA ALA A 307 -37.51 18.66 1.25
C ALA A 307 -37.08 17.97 2.55
N SER A 308 -37.53 18.57 3.65
CA SER A 308 -37.24 18.30 5.06
C SER A 308 -37.58 16.89 5.54
N GLY A 309 -36.68 16.31 6.35
CA GLY A 309 -36.94 15.16 7.21
C GLY A 309 -35.86 15.03 8.31
N GLN A 310 -36.28 15.03 9.56
CA GLN A 310 -35.44 15.03 10.77
C GLN A 310 -34.61 13.74 10.97
N GLY A 311 -33.41 13.91 11.54
CA GLY A 311 -32.94 13.09 12.67
C GLY A 311 -31.97 11.94 12.38
N HIS A 312 -30.70 12.15 12.79
CA HIS A 312 -29.70 11.13 13.13
C HIS A 312 -29.21 10.19 12.00
N SER A 313 -28.31 10.68 11.15
CA SER A 313 -27.32 9.85 10.42
C SER A 313 -26.18 10.64 9.73
N ASP A 314 -26.04 11.95 9.96
CA ASP A 314 -25.16 12.83 9.16
C ASP A 314 -23.65 12.50 9.23
N GLY A 315 -23.18 11.95 10.35
CA GLY A 315 -21.75 11.67 10.54
C GLY A 315 -21.21 10.53 9.66
N HIS A 316 -22.04 9.53 9.33
CA HIS A 316 -21.65 8.37 8.54
C HIS A 316 -21.60 8.70 7.05
N GLN A 317 -22.59 9.44 6.54
CA GLN A 317 -22.61 9.88 5.15
C GLN A 317 -21.43 10.81 4.85
N GLN A 318 -21.08 11.72 5.76
CA GLN A 318 -19.96 12.65 5.56
C GLN A 318 -18.60 11.94 5.45
N MET A 319 -18.38 10.87 6.21
CA MET A 319 -17.16 10.05 6.14
C MET A 319 -17.10 9.25 4.84
N ASP A 320 -18.17 8.55 4.49
CA ASP A 320 -18.25 7.75 3.26
C ASP A 320 -18.19 8.66 2.00
N HIS A 321 -18.71 9.89 2.07
CA HIS A 321 -18.56 10.92 1.05
C HIS A 321 -17.14 11.48 0.97
N LEU A 322 -16.42 11.67 2.08
CA LEU A 322 -15.02 12.11 2.06
C LEU A 322 -14.11 11.01 1.50
N PHE A 323 -14.33 9.75 1.90
CA PHE A 323 -13.64 8.60 1.34
C PHE A 323 -13.99 8.38 -0.13
N SER A 324 -15.26 8.48 -0.52
CA SER A 324 -15.67 8.38 -1.93
C SER A 324 -15.18 9.55 -2.77
N ARG A 325 -15.06 10.76 -2.22
CA ARG A 325 -14.48 11.91 -2.93
C ARG A 325 -12.98 11.74 -3.11
N TYR A 326 -12.30 11.20 -2.12
CA TYR A 326 -10.87 10.91 -2.16
C TYR A 326 -10.54 9.75 -3.12
N MET A 327 -11.30 8.66 -3.07
CA MET A 327 -11.14 7.50 -3.97
C MET A 327 -11.76 7.72 -5.36
N GLY A 328 -12.75 8.61 -5.48
CA GLY A 328 -13.69 8.63 -6.59
C GLY A 328 -13.61 9.80 -7.56
N GLN A 329 -12.84 10.87 -7.29
CA GLN A 329 -12.55 11.92 -8.28
C GLN A 329 -11.59 12.97 -7.72
N GLY A 330 -10.37 12.97 -8.23
CA GLY A 330 -9.43 14.07 -7.99
C GLY A 330 -8.05 13.73 -8.50
N THR A 331 -7.65 14.41 -9.57
CA THR A 331 -6.28 14.50 -10.09
C THR A 331 -5.34 15.14 -9.06
N ALA A 332 -5.19 14.52 -7.89
CA ALA A 332 -4.09 14.80 -6.98
C ALA A 332 -2.85 14.15 -7.59
N SER A 333 -1.83 14.97 -7.81
CA SER A 333 -0.53 14.57 -8.36
C SER A 333 0.19 13.63 -7.39
N TRP A 334 -0.24 12.37 -7.35
CA TRP A 334 0.39 11.29 -6.61
C TRP A 334 1.63 10.81 -7.37
N ASP A 335 2.69 11.60 -7.30
CA ASP A 335 4.01 11.11 -7.67
C ASP A 335 5.00 11.47 -6.54
N PRO A 336 5.62 10.51 -5.85
CA PRO A 336 6.77 10.76 -4.99
C PRO A 336 7.96 11.38 -5.76
N LEU A 337 7.89 11.40 -7.09
CA LEU A 337 8.72 12.13 -8.03
C LEU A 337 8.01 13.35 -8.65
N ALA A 338 6.83 13.78 -8.16
CA ALA A 338 5.95 14.84 -8.71
C ALA A 338 6.54 16.26 -8.73
N MET A 339 7.75 16.45 -8.23
CA MET A 339 8.55 17.61 -8.58
C MET A 339 9.82 17.12 -9.27
N PRO A 340 9.73 16.56 -10.47
CA PRO A 340 10.90 16.40 -11.28
C PRO A 340 11.09 17.79 -11.89
N ASP A 341 12.12 18.50 -11.44
CA ASP A 341 12.54 19.75 -12.07
C ASP A 341 12.49 19.54 -13.59
N GLN A 342 11.62 20.28 -14.27
CA GLN A 342 11.31 20.09 -15.68
C GLN A 342 12.60 20.20 -16.51
N GLU A 343 13.56 20.99 -16.02
CA GLU A 343 14.88 21.15 -16.59
C GLU A 343 15.72 19.88 -16.43
N ILE A 344 15.65 19.19 -15.28
CA ILE A 344 16.31 17.90 -15.03
C ILE A 344 15.72 16.80 -15.91
N ILE A 345 14.38 16.74 -16.05
CA ILE A 345 13.73 15.75 -16.94
C ILE A 345 14.16 15.98 -18.36
N ASN A 346 14.06 17.21 -18.86
CA ASN A 346 14.42 17.52 -20.25
C ASN A 346 15.90 17.22 -20.50
N ARG A 347 16.78 17.46 -19.51
CA ARG A 347 18.20 17.10 -19.59
C ARG A 347 18.41 15.58 -19.61
N GLN A 348 17.67 14.82 -18.80
CA GLN A 348 17.73 13.35 -18.85
C GLN A 348 17.12 12.80 -20.15
N LEU A 349 15.98 13.30 -20.62
CA LEU A 349 15.37 12.91 -21.88
C LEU A 349 16.27 13.22 -23.09
N SER A 350 16.98 14.35 -23.07
CA SER A 350 17.98 14.67 -24.10
C SER A 350 19.14 13.66 -24.14
N SER A 351 19.44 12.98 -23.03
CA SER A 351 20.45 11.90 -23.01
C SER A 351 19.97 10.60 -23.70
N PHE A 352 18.67 10.48 -23.97
CA PHE A 352 18.09 9.36 -24.70
C PHE A 352 17.78 9.71 -26.18
N GLU A 353 17.94 10.98 -26.60
CA GLU A 353 17.84 11.37 -28.02
C GLU A 353 18.97 10.72 -28.82
N GLY A 354 18.61 9.83 -29.75
CA GLY A 354 19.55 9.08 -30.58
C GLY A 354 19.60 7.57 -30.31
N LEU A 355 18.92 7.08 -29.27
CA LEU A 355 18.73 5.64 -29.07
C LEU A 355 17.62 5.13 -29.99
N ASP A 356 17.96 4.17 -30.86
CA ASP A 356 16.97 3.51 -31.70
C ASP A 356 16.05 2.62 -30.84
N MET A 357 14.87 3.17 -30.52
CA MET A 357 13.82 2.50 -29.77
C MET A 357 12.90 1.66 -30.67
N ARG A 358 13.23 1.51 -31.96
CA ARG A 358 12.46 0.64 -32.86
C ARG A 358 12.63 -0.82 -32.48
N THR A 359 11.56 -1.59 -32.69
CA THR A 359 11.58 -3.04 -32.62
C THR A 359 12.63 -3.57 -33.60
N PRO A 360 13.58 -4.44 -33.16
CA PRO A 360 14.56 -5.04 -34.07
C PRO A 360 13.84 -5.79 -35.19
N THR A 361 14.21 -5.51 -36.44
CA THR A 361 13.60 -6.12 -37.64
C THR A 361 14.10 -7.54 -37.92
N ALA A 362 15.04 -8.07 -37.14
CA ALA A 362 15.47 -9.46 -37.21
C ALA A 362 15.98 -9.96 -35.84
N TRP A 363 15.73 -11.24 -35.55
CA TRP A 363 16.17 -11.95 -34.34
C TRP A 363 17.55 -12.55 -34.48
#